data_AF-A0A095XMU7-F1
#
_entry.id   AF-A0A095XMU7-F1
#
_cell.length_a   1.000
_cell.length_b   1.000
_cell.length_c   1.000
_cell.angle_alpha   90.00
_cell.angle_beta   90.00
_cell.angle_gamma   90.00
#
_symmetry.space_group_name_H-M   'P 1'
#
loop_
_entity.id
_entity.type
_entity.pdbx_description
1 polymer ?
#
loop_
_entity_poly.entity_id
_entity_poly.type
_entity_poly.pdbx_seq_one_letter_code
_entity_poly.pdbx_strand_id
1 'polypeptide(L)'
;MKRSNKKYNKNRDPKYTKFYNSRDWRTLSQAYAQAKGFRCESCGQVASEVHHVKAIQTDDGWNRRLDYDNLELLCKSCHNDRHGRFKARKSHSKAF
;
A
#
# COMPACT_ATOMS: atom_id res chain seq x y z
N MET A 1 -9.17 19.89 13.83
CA MET A 1 -8.46 19.19 12.72
C MET A 1 -7.47 18.19 13.33
N LYS A 2 -7.47 16.95 12.82
CA LYS A 2 -6.89 15.75 13.46
C LYS A 2 -5.37 15.90 13.72
N ARG A 3 -4.97 15.53 14.94
CA ARG A 3 -3.59 15.59 15.47
C ARG A 3 -2.56 15.09 14.45
N SER A 4 -1.61 15.96 14.09
CA SER A 4 -0.76 15.75 12.92
C SER A 4 0.20 14.57 13.09
N ASN A 5 0.23 13.69 12.09
CA ASN A 5 1.19 12.59 11.93
C ASN A 5 2.62 13.11 11.61
N LYS A 6 3.01 14.29 12.12
CA LYS A 6 4.25 15.02 11.78
C LYS A 6 5.50 14.21 12.11
N LYS A 7 5.47 13.39 13.18
CA LYS A 7 6.58 12.50 13.55
C LYS A 7 6.81 11.39 12.49
N TYR A 8 5.74 10.81 11.96
CA TYR A 8 5.83 9.72 10.97
C TYR A 8 6.20 10.22 9.57
N ASN A 9 5.84 11.46 9.23
CA ASN A 9 6.12 12.04 7.93
C ASN A 9 7.49 12.74 7.82
N LYS A 10 8.22 12.94 8.93
CA LYS A 10 9.49 13.71 8.95
C LYS A 10 10.58 13.12 8.05
N ASN A 11 10.63 11.80 7.91
CA ASN A 11 11.65 11.10 7.12
C ASN A 11 11.10 10.58 5.78
N ARG A 12 9.92 11.04 5.37
CA ARG A 12 9.31 10.59 4.11
C ARG A 12 9.87 11.41 2.97
N ASP A 13 10.40 10.73 1.96
CA ASP A 13 10.88 11.40 0.76
C ASP A 13 9.75 12.25 0.12
N PRO A 14 9.99 13.56 -0.12
CA PRO A 14 9.04 14.45 -0.78
C PRO A 14 8.57 13.92 -2.14
N LYS A 15 9.42 13.18 -2.88
CA LYS A 15 9.10 12.55 -4.17
C LYS A 15 7.85 11.67 -4.08
N TYR A 16 7.84 10.73 -3.13
CA TYR A 16 6.71 9.81 -2.95
C TYR A 16 5.48 10.51 -2.37
N THR A 17 5.70 11.49 -1.49
CA THR A 17 4.59 12.29 -0.94
C THR A 17 3.87 13.08 -2.02
N LYS A 18 4.61 13.72 -2.93
CA LYS A 18 4.06 14.43 -4.09
C LYS A 18 3.31 13.48 -5.02
N PHE A 19 3.84 12.28 -5.26
CA PHE A 19 3.18 11.25 -6.06
C PHE A 19 1.83 10.83 -5.46
N TYR A 20 1.77 10.46 -4.18
CA TYR A 20 0.51 10.06 -3.56
C TYR A 20 -0.53 11.19 -3.49
N ASN A 21 -0.10 12.45 -3.49
CA ASN A 21 -0.98 13.61 -3.55
C ASN A 21 -1.34 14.04 -4.98
N SER A 22 -0.71 13.46 -6.00
CA SER A 22 -0.93 13.81 -7.40
C SER A 22 -2.35 13.46 -7.86
N ARG A 23 -2.85 14.22 -8.85
CA ARG A 23 -4.15 13.94 -9.47
C ARG A 23 -4.14 12.56 -10.14
N ASP A 24 -3.07 12.24 -10.85
CA ASP A 24 -2.93 10.98 -11.60
C ASP A 24 -3.12 9.77 -10.69
N TRP A 25 -2.43 9.73 -9.54
CA TRP A 25 -2.58 8.64 -8.57
C TRP A 25 -4.00 8.58 -8.00
N ARG A 26 -4.58 9.72 -7.63
CA ARG A 26 -5.93 9.77 -7.05
C ARG A 26 -6.99 9.29 -8.03
N THR A 27 -6.89 9.71 -9.30
CA THR A 27 -7.80 9.28 -10.36
C THR A 27 -7.62 7.80 -10.68
N LEU A 28 -6.38 7.33 -10.86
CA LEU A 28 -6.09 5.93 -11.16
C LEU A 28 -6.54 5.00 -10.05
N SER A 29 -6.15 5.28 -8.79
CA SER A 29 -6.50 4.42 -7.65
C SER A 29 -8.00 4.34 -7.41
N GLN A 30 -8.74 5.44 -7.59
CA GLN A 30 -10.19 5.44 -7.49
C GLN A 30 -10.83 4.63 -8.63
N ALA A 31 -10.39 4.84 -9.87
CA ALA A 31 -10.90 4.09 -11.02
C ALA A 31 -10.60 2.59 -10.90
N TYR A 32 -9.39 2.23 -10.45
CA TYR A 32 -8.99 0.85 -10.16
C TYR A 32 -9.90 0.23 -9.09
N ALA A 33 -10.12 0.93 -7.97
CA ALA A 33 -10.97 0.46 -6.90
C ALA A 33 -12.43 0.23 -7.33
N GLN A 34 -12.97 1.14 -8.15
CA GLN A 34 -14.30 1.01 -8.72
C GLN A 34 -14.41 -0.17 -9.70
N ALA A 35 -13.44 -0.33 -10.60
CA ALA A 35 -13.40 -1.43 -11.56
C ALA A 35 -13.35 -2.80 -10.88
N LYS A 36 -12.67 -2.89 -9.73
CA LYS A 36 -12.60 -4.12 -8.91
C LYS A 36 -13.77 -4.27 -7.91
N GLY A 37 -14.76 -3.39 -7.98
CA GLY A 37 -15.96 -3.45 -7.14
C GLY A 37 -15.68 -3.29 -5.64
N PHE A 38 -14.60 -2.59 -5.27
CA PHE A 38 -14.16 -2.41 -3.88
C PHE A 38 -13.91 -3.72 -3.11
N ARG A 39 -13.59 -4.81 -3.82
CA ARG A 39 -13.30 -6.13 -3.24
C ARG A 39 -11.81 -6.42 -3.28
N CYS A 40 -11.28 -6.90 -2.16
CA CYS A 40 -9.91 -7.33 -2.00
C CYS A 40 -9.62 -8.48 -2.96
N GLU A 41 -8.59 -8.32 -3.78
CA GLU A 41 -8.21 -9.33 -4.78
C GLU A 41 -7.61 -10.60 -4.14
N SER A 42 -7.15 -10.50 -2.89
CA SER A 42 -6.57 -11.65 -2.16
C SER A 42 -7.60 -12.45 -1.35
N CYS A 43 -8.62 -11.82 -0.76
CA CYS A 43 -9.55 -12.50 0.16
C CYS A 43 -11.05 -12.21 -0.09
N GLY A 44 -11.38 -11.37 -1.07
CA GLY A 44 -12.76 -11.04 -1.44
C GLY A 44 -13.51 -10.10 -0.48
N GLN A 45 -12.93 -9.76 0.68
CA GLN A 45 -13.48 -8.80 1.64
C GLN A 45 -13.47 -7.37 1.10
N VAL A 46 -14.14 -6.44 1.78
CA VAL A 46 -14.10 -5.02 1.41
C VAL A 46 -12.66 -4.50 1.46
N ALA A 47 -12.19 -3.98 0.33
CA ALA A 47 -10.88 -3.38 0.21
C ALA A 47 -10.88 -1.92 0.61
N SER A 48 -9.72 -1.44 1.03
CA SER A 48 -9.54 -0.07 1.50
C SER A 48 -8.37 0.66 0.85
N GLU A 49 -7.41 -0.06 0.28
CA GLU A 49 -6.16 0.50 -0.18
C GLU A 49 -5.71 -0.16 -1.48
N VAL A 50 -5.22 0.65 -2.43
CA VAL A 50 -4.54 0.16 -3.63
C VAL A 50 -3.05 0.04 -3.30
N HIS A 51 -2.53 -1.17 -3.42
CA HIS A 51 -1.16 -1.57 -3.16
C HIS A 51 -0.35 -1.62 -4.45
N HIS A 52 0.91 -1.20 -4.40
CA HIS A 52 1.86 -1.37 -5.50
C HIS A 52 2.59 -2.71 -5.37
N VAL A 53 2.40 -3.62 -6.32
CA VAL A 53 3.03 -4.96 -6.32
C VAL A 53 4.56 -4.85 -6.31
N LYS A 54 5.12 -4.00 -7.18
CA LYS A 54 6.51 -3.53 -7.12
C LYS A 54 6.55 -2.20 -6.40
N ALA A 55 7.28 -2.18 -5.28
CA ALA A 55 7.40 -0.99 -4.45
C ALA A 55 7.94 0.21 -5.24
N ILE A 56 7.26 1.35 -5.15
CA ILE A 56 7.65 2.59 -5.83
C ILE A 56 9.01 3.16 -5.37
N GLN A 57 9.60 2.61 -4.31
CA GLN A 57 10.96 2.95 -3.86
C GLN A 57 12.05 2.30 -4.72
N THR A 58 11.68 1.33 -5.57
CA THR A 58 12.58 0.72 -6.56
C THR A 58 12.44 1.45 -7.90
N ASP A 59 13.48 1.41 -8.73
CA ASP A 59 13.43 2.06 -10.05
C ASP A 59 12.35 1.44 -10.95
N ASP A 60 12.24 0.11 -10.97
CA ASP A 60 11.19 -0.62 -11.68
C ASP A 60 9.79 -0.20 -11.19
N GLY A 61 9.55 -0.23 -9.88
CA GLY A 61 8.27 0.18 -9.31
C GLY A 61 7.95 1.66 -9.53
N TRP A 62 8.95 2.54 -9.58
CA TRP A 62 8.76 3.96 -9.87
C TRP A 62 8.38 4.19 -11.34
N ASN A 63 9.02 3.48 -12.27
CA ASN A 63 8.66 3.55 -13.69
C ASN A 63 7.24 3.04 -13.93
N ARG A 64 6.84 2.01 -13.17
CA ARG A 64 5.52 1.36 -13.24
C ARG A 64 4.50 1.89 -12.25
N ARG A 65 4.71 3.09 -11.68
CA ARG A 65 3.90 3.61 -10.56
C ARG A 65 2.43 3.90 -10.91
N LEU A 66 2.13 4.07 -12.21
CA LEU A 66 0.79 4.28 -12.76
C LEU A 66 0.32 3.12 -13.65
N ASP A 67 1.09 2.02 -13.71
CA ASP A 67 0.73 0.87 -14.52
C ASP A 67 -0.33 0.05 -13.80
N TYR A 68 -1.43 -0.27 -14.50
CA TYR A 68 -2.54 -1.03 -13.94
C TYR A 68 -2.10 -2.40 -13.41
N ASP A 69 -1.16 -3.06 -14.10
CA ASP A 69 -0.62 -4.38 -13.74
C ASP A 69 0.33 -4.35 -12.53
N ASN A 70 0.74 -3.16 -12.09
CA ASN A 70 1.54 -2.99 -10.89
C ASN A 70 0.66 -2.64 -9.66
N LEU A 71 -0.66 -2.68 -9.80
CA LEU A 71 -1.61 -2.37 -8.74
C LEU A 71 -2.35 -3.61 -8.27
N GLU A 72 -2.73 -3.60 -7.01
CA GLU A 72 -3.57 -4.63 -6.41
C GLU A 72 -4.47 -3.99 -5.35
N LEU A 73 -5.76 -4.28 -5.38
CA LEU A 73 -6.71 -3.74 -4.42
C LEU A 73 -6.80 -4.68 -3.21
N LEU A 74 -6.40 -4.19 -2.03
CA LEU A 74 -6.30 -5.00 -0.82
C LEU A 74 -7.08 -4.40 0.35
N CYS A 75 -7.54 -5.29 1.24
CA CYS A 75 -7.95 -4.91 2.58
C CYS A 75 -6.72 -4.66 3.48
N LYS A 76 -6.90 -3.97 4.61
CA LYS A 76 -5.78 -3.62 5.51
C LYS A 76 -4.98 -4.83 6.00
N SER A 77 -5.63 -5.97 6.25
CA SER A 77 -4.96 -7.20 6.69
C SER A 77 -4.05 -7.72 5.59
N CYS A 78 -4.58 -8.01 4.40
CA CYS A 78 -3.79 -8.50 3.27
C CYS A 78 -2.68 -7.52 2.87
N HIS A 79 -2.95 -6.21 2.95
CA HIS A 79 -1.95 -5.18 2.68
C HIS A 79 -0.77 -5.23 3.68
N ASN A 80 -1.06 -5.41 4.97
CA ASN A 80 -0.02 -5.56 5.98
C ASN A 80 0.76 -6.86 5.81
N ASP A 81 0.09 -7.96 5.48
CA ASP A 81 0.70 -9.26 5.21
C ASP A 81 1.67 -9.18 4.03
N ARG A 82 1.28 -8.49 2.96
CA ARG A 82 2.11 -8.27 1.77
C ARG A 82 3.35 -7.45 2.08
N HIS A 83 3.24 -6.45 2.95
CA HIS A 83 4.41 -5.70 3.44
C HIS A 83 5.20 -6.42 4.54
N GLY A 84 4.75 -7.59 5.00
CA GLY A 84 5.35 -8.30 6.13
C GLY A 84 5.33 -7.51 7.44
N ARG A 85 4.44 -6.50 7.56
CA ARG A 85 4.33 -5.67 8.76
C ARG A 85 3.69 -6.48 9.88
N PHE A 86 4.10 -6.24 11.11
CA PHE A 86 3.50 -6.82 12.32
C PHE A 86 3.56 -8.34 12.44
N LYS A 87 4.40 -9.03 11.66
CA LYS A 87 4.70 -10.45 11.93
C LYS A 87 5.32 -10.54 13.33
N ALA A 88 4.61 -11.18 14.26
CA ALA A 88 5.16 -11.49 15.56
C ALA A 88 6.50 -12.21 15.37
N ARG A 89 7.55 -11.75 16.07
CA ARG A 89 8.79 -12.51 16.19
C ARG A 89 8.37 -13.88 16.72
N LYS A 90 8.63 -14.97 15.97
CA LYS A 90 8.47 -16.32 16.52
C LYS A 90 9.28 -16.32 17.82
N SER A 91 8.63 -16.48 18.96
CA SER A 91 9.35 -16.83 20.17
C SER A 91 10.02 -18.16 19.86
N HIS A 92 11.35 -18.18 19.85
CA HIS A 92 12.07 -19.43 19.97
C HIS A 92 11.64 -19.97 21.34
N SER A 93 10.66 -20.87 21.39
CA SER A 93 10.50 -21.72 22.56
C SER A 93 11.80 -22.49 22.66
N LYS A 94 12.66 -22.10 23.60
CA LYS A 94 13.72 -22.99 24.08
C LYS A 94 13.00 -24.26 24.52
N ALA A 95 13.15 -25.32 23.75
CA ALA A 95 12.86 -26.66 24.23
C ALA A 95 13.75 -26.87 25.46
N PHE A 96 13.11 -27.28 26.56
CA PHE A 96 13.75 -27.62 27.82
C PHE A 96 14.57 -28.90 27.67
#